data_AF-A0A645DFE0-F1
#
_entry.id   AF-A0A645DFE0-F1
#
_cell.length_a   1.000
_cell.length_b   1.000
_cell.length_c   1.000
_cell.angle_alpha   90.00
_cell.angle_beta   90.00
_cell.angle_gamma   90.00
#
_symmetry.space_group_name_H-M   'P 1'
#
loop_
_entity.id
_entity.type
_entity.pdbx_description
1 polymer ?
#
loop_
_entity_poly.entity_id
_entity_poly.type
_entity_poly.pdbx_seq_one_letter_code
_entity_poly.pdbx_strand_id
1 'polypeptide(L)'
;MLRGFICLLLICNMCTMTGCSKDYSNRSDIVKQIQTKFCLNYEEKRVYDLLKEDLNDDYLQNLNALSIVRIYIQTQFDNRYDIEKILFLDDSNSFREDKTESQSQQIAKEVWFGIQQGEFSQTKEKTNFIYETKDGERNISIVKDKNGIWKIDEISYIDTESKKLVCNITSFLLSLQL
;
A
#
# COMPACT_ATOMS: atom_id res chain seq x y z
N MET A 1 17.74 -46.37 -44.68
CA MET A 1 16.80 -47.25 -43.96
C MET A 1 16.72 -46.81 -42.51
N LEU A 2 15.50 -46.67 -42.03
CA LEU A 2 15.05 -46.15 -40.74
C LEU A 2 15.32 -47.16 -39.61
N ARG A 3 15.72 -46.70 -38.42
CA ARG A 3 15.14 -46.99 -37.09
C ARG A 3 16.15 -46.79 -35.96
N GLY A 4 15.77 -46.03 -34.93
CA GLY A 4 16.48 -46.02 -33.65
C GLY A 4 16.26 -44.77 -32.79
N PHE A 5 15.00 -44.47 -32.43
CA PHE A 5 14.65 -43.55 -31.34
C PHE A 5 15.14 -44.12 -29.99
N ILE A 6 15.98 -43.40 -29.25
CA ILE A 6 15.94 -43.37 -27.78
C ILE A 6 16.27 -41.95 -27.30
N CYS A 7 15.23 -41.31 -26.76
CA CYS A 7 15.31 -40.12 -25.92
C CYS A 7 15.95 -40.45 -24.57
N LEU A 8 16.90 -39.64 -24.13
CA LEU A 8 17.13 -39.30 -22.72
C LEU A 8 17.65 -37.86 -22.72
N LEU A 9 16.79 -36.85 -22.54
CA LEU A 9 16.50 -36.26 -21.23
C LEU A 9 17.75 -36.21 -20.35
N LEU A 10 18.43 -35.06 -20.34
CA LEU A 10 18.70 -34.33 -19.10
C LEU A 10 18.97 -32.87 -19.44
N ILE A 11 18.07 -32.06 -18.90
CA ILE A 11 17.84 -30.66 -19.17
C ILE A 11 18.86 -29.81 -18.42
N CYS A 12 19.29 -28.77 -19.13
CA CYS A 12 19.94 -27.55 -18.70
C CYS A 12 19.84 -27.22 -17.19
N ASN A 13 20.98 -27.05 -16.54
CA ASN A 13 21.07 -26.26 -15.30
C ASN A 13 21.77 -24.92 -15.61
N MET A 14 21.07 -24.11 -16.41
CA MET A 14 21.33 -22.69 -16.59
C MET A 14 20.20 -21.93 -15.90
N CYS A 15 20.34 -21.61 -14.62
CA CYS A 15 19.56 -20.54 -14.01
C CYS A 15 20.34 -19.23 -14.16
N THR A 16 20.42 -18.76 -15.41
CA THR A 16 20.68 -17.36 -15.70
C THR A 16 19.56 -16.52 -15.14
N MET A 17 19.92 -15.40 -14.52
CA MET A 17 19.02 -14.32 -14.16
C MET A 17 18.11 -13.94 -15.35
N THR A 18 16.81 -14.18 -15.20
CA THR A 18 15.75 -13.57 -16.02
C THR A 18 14.91 -12.76 -15.02
N GLY A 19 14.98 -11.43 -14.98
CA GLY A 19 14.73 -10.57 -16.12
C GLY A 19 13.25 -10.69 -16.45
N CYS A 20 12.44 -9.73 -15.97
CA CYS A 20 11.01 -9.69 -16.22
C CYS A 20 10.72 -9.86 -17.72
N SER A 21 10.14 -10.99 -18.11
CA SER A 21 9.70 -11.22 -19.49
C SER A 21 8.49 -10.33 -19.79
N LYS A 22 8.60 -9.49 -20.82
CA LYS A 22 7.48 -8.78 -21.44
C LYS A 22 6.93 -9.67 -22.54
N ASP A 23 5.75 -10.23 -22.34
CA ASP A 23 4.91 -10.72 -23.43
C ASP A 23 3.76 -9.74 -23.65
N TYR A 24 3.78 -9.05 -24.80
CA TYR A 24 2.68 -8.23 -25.30
C TYR A 24 1.90 -9.07 -26.31
N SER A 25 0.71 -9.54 -25.95
CA SER A 25 -0.30 -9.95 -26.93
C SER A 25 -1.72 -9.89 -26.36
N ASN A 26 -2.62 -9.36 -27.20
CA ASN A 26 -4.08 -9.20 -27.09
C ASN A 26 -4.69 -8.07 -26.24
N ARG A 27 -5.26 -7.09 -26.96
CA ARG A 27 -5.82 -5.80 -26.53
C ARG A 27 -7.28 -5.85 -26.02
N SER A 28 -7.93 -7.01 -26.05
CA SER A 28 -9.35 -7.17 -25.69
C SER A 28 -9.57 -7.77 -24.28
N ASP A 29 -8.56 -8.40 -23.69
CA ASP A 29 -8.63 -8.94 -22.32
C ASP A 29 -8.03 -7.98 -21.27
N ILE A 30 -7.39 -6.90 -21.73
CA ILE A 30 -6.68 -5.90 -20.90
C ILE A 30 -7.66 -5.07 -20.03
N VAL A 31 -8.93 -4.96 -20.42
CA VAL A 31 -9.90 -4.11 -19.71
C VAL A 31 -10.54 -4.82 -18.50
N LYS A 32 -10.34 -6.14 -18.32
CA LYS A 32 -11.02 -6.91 -17.26
C LYS A 32 -10.12 -7.67 -16.29
N GLN A 33 -8.80 -7.63 -16.45
CA GLN A 33 -7.85 -8.28 -15.54
C GLN A 33 -6.53 -7.51 -15.35
N ILE A 34 -6.55 -6.18 -15.21
CA ILE A 34 -5.48 -5.54 -14.45
C ILE A 34 -5.84 -5.71 -12.97
N GLN A 35 -5.77 -6.95 -12.48
CA GLN A 35 -5.54 -7.18 -11.07
C GLN A 35 -4.09 -6.73 -10.86
N THR A 36 -3.91 -5.44 -10.55
CA THR A 36 -2.62 -4.87 -10.20
C THR A 36 -2.13 -5.63 -8.97
N LYS A 37 -1.31 -6.65 -9.19
CA LYS A 37 -0.62 -7.37 -8.11
C LYS A 37 0.19 -6.32 -7.37
N PHE A 38 -0.22 -6.02 -6.14
CA PHE A 38 0.51 -5.14 -5.26
C PHE A 38 1.96 -5.64 -5.18
N CYS A 39 2.91 -4.75 -5.47
CA CYS A 39 4.34 -5.05 -5.46
C CYS A 39 5.09 -3.82 -4.96
N LEU A 40 5.99 -4.03 -4.00
CA LEU A 40 6.99 -3.04 -3.65
C LEU A 40 7.95 -2.83 -4.82
N ASN A 41 8.38 -1.58 -5.04
CA ASN A 41 9.47 -1.29 -5.96
C ASN A 41 10.82 -1.80 -5.38
N TYR A 42 11.90 -1.67 -6.14
CA TYR A 42 13.22 -2.17 -5.73
C TYR A 42 13.70 -1.58 -4.39
N GLU A 43 13.58 -0.26 -4.20
CA GLU A 43 14.04 0.38 -2.96
C GLU A 43 13.14 0.05 -1.77
N GLU A 44 11.82 0.10 -1.98
CA GLU A 44 10.83 -0.29 -0.96
C GLU A 44 11.05 -1.74 -0.50
N LYS A 45 11.31 -2.64 -1.45
CA LYS A 45 11.58 -4.06 -1.17
C LYS A 45 12.88 -4.25 -0.41
N ARG A 46 13.94 -3.54 -0.81
CA ARG A 46 15.24 -3.58 -0.14
C ARG A 46 15.12 -3.12 1.32
N VAL A 47 14.44 -1.99 1.56
CA VAL A 47 14.22 -1.49 2.93
C VAL A 47 13.37 -2.46 3.74
N TYR A 48 12.29 -3.00 3.16
CA TYR A 48 11.47 -3.99 3.83
C TYR A 48 12.23 -5.27 4.18
N ASP A 49 13.16 -5.72 3.31
CA ASP A 49 14.02 -6.86 3.61
C ASP A 49 14.95 -6.60 4.79
N LEU A 50 15.56 -5.42 4.85
CA LEU A 50 16.40 -5.01 5.97
C LEU A 50 15.61 -4.91 7.30
N LEU A 51 14.40 -4.34 7.25
CA LEU A 51 13.51 -4.29 8.42
C LEU A 51 13.17 -5.68 8.97
N LYS A 52 13.09 -6.70 8.11
CA LYS A 52 12.83 -8.08 8.54
C LYS A 52 14.00 -8.69 9.31
N GLU A 53 15.21 -8.17 9.15
CA GLU A 53 16.42 -8.72 9.76
C GLU A 53 16.63 -8.21 11.19
N ASP A 54 16.50 -6.91 11.42
CA ASP A 54 16.87 -6.29 12.71
C ASP A 54 15.89 -5.23 13.24
N LEU A 55 14.79 -4.96 12.53
CA LEU A 55 13.79 -3.94 12.89
C LEU A 55 14.36 -2.51 13.04
N ASN A 56 15.50 -2.20 12.42
CA ASN A 56 16.09 -0.87 12.47
C ASN A 56 15.33 0.13 11.56
N ASP A 57 14.79 1.18 12.16
CA ASP A 57 13.98 2.17 11.46
C ASP A 57 14.78 3.21 10.67
N ASP A 58 16.09 3.29 10.88
CA ASP A 58 17.02 4.12 10.09
C ASP A 58 16.95 3.81 8.58
N TYR A 59 16.56 2.59 8.20
CA TYR A 59 16.39 2.21 6.79
C TYR A 59 15.28 3.00 6.09
N LEU A 60 14.37 3.61 6.84
CA LEU A 60 13.25 4.40 6.31
C LEU A 60 13.64 5.85 5.94
N GLN A 61 14.83 6.32 6.32
CA GLN A 61 15.26 7.74 6.25
C GLN A 61 15.03 8.41 4.87
N ASN A 62 15.23 7.66 3.79
CA ASN A 62 15.15 8.18 2.41
C ASN A 62 13.82 7.88 1.70
N LEU A 63 12.89 7.20 2.37
CA LEU A 63 11.60 6.88 1.80
C LEU A 63 10.67 8.09 1.87
N ASN A 64 9.79 8.22 0.87
CA ASN A 64 8.71 9.20 0.92
C ASN A 64 7.46 8.62 1.61
N ALA A 65 6.50 9.48 1.93
CA ALA A 65 5.26 9.09 2.61
C ALA A 65 4.52 7.95 1.89
N LEU A 66 4.44 7.96 0.55
CA LEU A 66 3.77 6.90 -0.21
C LEU A 66 4.49 5.54 -0.07
N SER A 67 5.82 5.54 -0.05
CA SER A 67 6.61 4.33 0.17
C SER A 67 6.37 3.75 1.57
N ILE A 68 6.18 4.59 2.60
CA ILE A 68 5.78 4.11 3.94
C ILE A 68 4.43 3.40 3.88
N VAL A 69 3.44 3.95 3.18
CA VAL A 69 2.13 3.30 3.06
C VAL A 69 2.22 1.97 2.31
N ARG A 70 3.01 1.89 1.25
CA ARG A 70 3.22 0.63 0.53
C ARG A 70 3.87 -0.41 1.43
N ILE A 71 4.89 -0.04 2.20
CA ILE A 71 5.49 -0.97 3.16
C ILE A 71 4.46 -1.40 4.21
N TYR A 72 3.60 -0.50 4.70
CA TYR A 72 2.48 -0.85 5.57
C TYR A 72 1.52 -1.87 4.93
N ILE A 73 1.13 -1.70 3.66
CA ILE A 73 0.32 -2.70 2.95
C ILE A 73 1.03 -4.06 2.92
N GLN A 74 2.35 -4.08 2.68
CA GLN A 74 3.13 -5.31 2.68
C GLN A 74 3.14 -5.98 4.06
N THR A 75 3.23 -5.22 5.16
CA THR A 75 3.18 -5.81 6.51
C THR A 75 1.84 -6.51 6.77
N GLN A 76 0.74 -5.96 6.25
CA GLN A 76 -0.59 -6.58 6.37
C GLN A 76 -0.72 -7.86 5.55
N PHE A 77 -0.07 -7.95 4.37
CA PHE A 77 -0.06 -9.19 3.58
C PHE A 77 0.79 -10.30 4.21
N ASP A 78 1.92 -9.93 4.82
CA ASP A 78 2.86 -10.89 5.42
C ASP A 78 2.59 -11.16 6.91
N ASN A 79 1.56 -10.51 7.49
CA ASN A 79 1.24 -10.53 8.93
C ASN A 79 2.45 -10.14 9.82
N ARG A 80 3.26 -9.17 9.38
CA ARG A 80 4.46 -8.67 10.09
C ARG A 80 4.14 -7.48 10.97
N TYR A 81 3.41 -7.73 12.06
CA TYR A 81 2.99 -6.70 13.04
C TYR A 81 4.16 -6.06 13.78
N ASP A 82 5.29 -6.76 13.86
CA ASP A 82 6.56 -6.27 14.37
C ASP A 82 7.10 -5.12 13.51
N ILE A 83 7.09 -5.29 12.18
CA ILE A 83 7.50 -4.25 11.24
C ILE A 83 6.45 -3.15 11.17
N GLU A 84 5.16 -3.50 11.21
CA GLU A 84 4.09 -2.51 11.28
C GLU A 84 4.33 -1.54 12.44
N LYS A 85 4.76 -2.05 13.61
CA LYS A 85 5.05 -1.21 14.78
C LYS A 85 6.02 -0.08 14.47
N ILE A 86 7.05 -0.38 13.68
CA ILE A 86 8.13 0.56 13.35
C ILE A 86 7.62 1.71 12.47
N LEU A 87 6.57 1.46 11.68
CA LEU A 87 6.04 2.45 10.75
C LEU A 87 5.23 3.54 11.46
N PHE A 88 4.80 3.34 12.70
CA PHE A 88 3.98 4.30 13.44
C PHE A 88 4.84 5.29 14.25
N LEU A 89 4.33 6.52 14.43
CA LEU A 89 5.01 7.58 15.18
C LEU A 89 5.01 7.32 16.70
N ASP A 90 3.89 6.80 17.20
CA ASP A 90 3.68 6.43 18.60
C ASP A 90 3.17 4.98 18.68
N ASP A 91 3.19 4.40 19.90
CA ASP A 91 2.46 3.17 20.22
C ASP A 91 0.92 3.38 20.22
N SER A 92 0.41 4.38 19.49
CA SER A 92 -1.01 4.75 19.36
C SER A 92 -1.77 3.66 18.59
N ASN A 93 -1.96 2.55 19.30
CA ASN A 93 -2.58 1.30 18.91
C ASN A 93 -4.11 1.42 18.70
N SER A 94 -4.65 2.54 18.23
CA SER A 94 -6.11 2.60 18.01
C SER A 94 -6.58 1.64 16.91
N PHE A 95 -5.69 1.31 15.97
CA PHE A 95 -6.00 0.42 14.83
C PHE A 95 -5.50 -1.03 15.01
N ARG A 96 -4.87 -1.36 16.15
CA ARG A 96 -4.48 -2.75 16.49
C ARG A 96 -5.62 -3.45 17.21
N GLU A 97 -6.69 -3.72 16.48
CA GLU A 97 -7.60 -4.79 16.87
C GLU A 97 -6.86 -6.13 16.77
N ASP A 98 -7.26 -7.14 17.56
CA ASP A 98 -6.85 -8.54 17.35
C ASP A 98 -7.35 -9.01 15.97
N LYS A 99 -6.61 -8.65 14.92
CA LYS A 99 -6.95 -8.94 13.54
C LYS A 99 -6.55 -10.36 13.21
N THR A 100 -7.49 -11.09 12.63
CA THR A 100 -7.19 -12.32 11.90
C THR A 100 -6.35 -12.00 10.66
N GLU A 101 -5.62 -12.99 10.15
CA GLU A 101 -4.91 -12.90 8.87
C GLU A 101 -5.85 -12.47 7.72
N SER A 102 -7.08 -12.99 7.70
CA SER A 102 -8.10 -12.61 6.71
C SER A 102 -8.44 -11.12 6.77
N GLN A 103 -8.60 -10.56 7.97
CA GLN A 103 -8.86 -9.13 8.18
C GLN A 103 -7.66 -8.28 7.73
N SER A 104 -6.44 -8.70 8.05
CA SER A 104 -5.20 -7.99 7.66
C SER A 104 -5.08 -7.93 6.14
N GLN A 105 -5.27 -9.05 5.45
CA GLN A 105 -5.25 -9.08 3.98
C GLN A 105 -6.40 -8.28 3.34
N GLN A 106 -7.56 -8.22 3.98
CA GLN A 106 -8.69 -7.41 3.51
C GLN A 106 -8.37 -5.90 3.62
N ILE A 107 -7.82 -5.46 4.75
CA ILE A 107 -7.32 -4.09 4.95
C ILE A 107 -6.27 -3.75 3.90
N ALA A 108 -5.31 -4.65 3.66
CA ALA A 108 -4.24 -4.46 2.66
C ALA A 108 -4.83 -4.20 1.26
N LYS A 109 -5.85 -4.96 0.86
CA LYS A 109 -6.55 -4.78 -0.42
C LYS A 109 -7.28 -3.44 -0.47
N GLU A 110 -8.03 -3.10 0.58
CA GLU A 110 -8.76 -1.83 0.66
C GLU A 110 -7.84 -0.63 0.54
N VAL A 111 -6.75 -0.63 1.31
CA VAL A 111 -5.74 0.44 1.28
C VAL A 111 -5.08 0.51 -0.09
N TRP A 112 -4.75 -0.64 -0.70
CA TRP A 112 -4.13 -0.66 -2.04
C TRP A 112 -5.04 -0.09 -3.13
N PHE A 113 -6.28 -0.55 -3.20
CA PHE A 113 -7.26 -0.01 -4.15
C PHE A 113 -7.52 1.46 -3.88
N GLY A 114 -7.61 1.81 -2.60
CA GLY A 114 -7.81 3.17 -2.15
C GLY A 114 -6.70 4.12 -2.61
N ILE A 115 -5.43 3.77 -2.46
CA ILE A 115 -4.31 4.61 -2.93
C ILE A 115 -4.26 4.72 -4.45
N GLN A 116 -4.76 3.73 -5.20
CA GLN A 116 -4.82 3.84 -6.66
C GLN A 116 -5.87 4.84 -7.15
N GLN A 117 -6.92 5.07 -6.35
CA GLN A 117 -8.11 5.83 -6.75
C GLN A 117 -8.35 7.09 -5.90
N GLY A 118 -7.65 7.22 -4.78
CA GLY A 118 -7.89 8.21 -3.75
C GLY A 118 -7.22 9.56 -4.02
N GLU A 119 -7.53 10.50 -3.14
CA GLU A 119 -7.00 11.87 -3.19
C GLU A 119 -5.80 12.02 -2.25
N PHE A 120 -4.76 12.65 -2.78
CA PHE A 120 -3.51 12.90 -2.08
C PHE A 120 -3.46 14.37 -1.70
N SER A 121 -3.43 14.66 -0.40
CA SER A 121 -3.25 16.02 0.09
C SER A 121 -1.98 16.09 0.92
N GLN A 122 -0.98 16.80 0.41
CA GLN A 122 0.30 17.00 1.08
C GLN A 122 0.42 18.47 1.53
N THR A 123 0.63 18.66 2.82
CA THR A 123 1.10 19.93 3.38
C THR A 123 2.60 19.83 3.72
N LYS A 124 3.21 20.92 4.20
CA LYS A 124 4.63 20.90 4.60
C LYS A 124 4.90 19.95 5.78
N GLU A 125 3.90 19.73 6.63
CA GLU A 125 4.06 19.04 7.92
C GLU A 125 3.45 17.64 7.91
N LYS A 126 2.43 17.42 7.08
CA LYS A 126 1.61 16.20 7.10
C LYS A 126 1.19 15.82 5.68
N THR A 127 1.19 14.52 5.41
CA THR A 127 0.61 13.94 4.20
C THR A 127 -0.61 13.13 4.61
N ASN A 128 -1.75 13.40 3.96
CA ASN A 128 -2.98 12.65 4.16
C ASN A 128 -3.30 11.87 2.88
N PHE A 129 -3.62 10.59 3.05
CA PHE A 129 -4.10 9.72 1.97
C PHE A 129 -5.57 9.40 2.24
N ILE A 130 -6.46 10.07 1.50
CA ILE A 130 -7.89 9.89 1.65
C ILE A 130 -8.36 8.95 0.56
N TYR A 131 -9.06 7.89 0.94
CA TYR A 131 -9.57 6.91 0.00
C TYR A 131 -10.92 6.34 0.41
N GLU A 132 -11.73 5.98 -0.57
CA GLU A 132 -13.02 5.32 -0.35
C GLU A 132 -12.84 3.83 -0.10
N THR A 133 -13.56 3.31 0.89
CA THR A 133 -13.73 1.89 1.16
C THR A 133 -15.22 1.53 1.13
N LYS A 134 -15.54 0.24 1.22
CA LYS A 134 -16.94 -0.21 1.32
C LYS A 134 -17.64 0.33 2.58
N ASP A 135 -16.88 0.63 3.62
CA ASP A 135 -17.37 1.06 4.92
C ASP A 135 -17.33 2.59 5.11
N GLY A 136 -16.97 3.34 4.06
CA GLY A 136 -16.84 4.80 4.08
C GLY A 136 -15.46 5.30 3.66
N GLU A 137 -15.25 6.60 3.79
CA GLU A 137 -13.95 7.22 3.53
C GLU A 137 -12.98 6.92 4.68
N ARG A 138 -11.72 6.65 4.34
CA ARG A 138 -10.63 6.48 5.30
C ARG A 138 -9.51 7.46 5.02
N ASN A 139 -8.77 7.81 6.07
CA ASN A 139 -7.57 8.64 6.00
C ASN A 139 -6.37 7.89 6.59
N ILE A 140 -5.23 7.93 5.91
CA ILE A 140 -3.93 7.62 6.51
C ILE A 140 -3.15 8.92 6.65
N SER A 141 -2.91 9.32 7.90
CA SER A 141 -2.08 10.46 8.28
C SER A 141 -0.62 10.05 8.40
N ILE A 142 0.28 10.76 7.72
CA ILE A 142 1.73 10.51 7.77
C ILE A 142 2.46 11.82 8.04
N VAL A 143 3.34 11.80 9.03
CA VAL A 143 4.13 12.96 9.46
C VAL A 143 5.60 12.57 9.57
N LYS A 144 6.50 13.56 9.62
CA LYS A 144 7.90 13.29 9.92
C LYS A 144 8.13 13.25 11.42
N ASP A 145 8.89 12.26 11.88
CA ASP A 145 9.37 12.21 13.26
C ASP A 145 10.53 13.20 13.50
N LYS A 146 11.08 13.18 14.72
CA LYS A 146 12.21 14.03 15.13
C LYS A 146 13.50 13.80 14.32
N ASN A 147 13.63 12.62 13.69
CA ASN A 147 14.78 12.25 12.86
C ASN A 147 14.52 12.56 11.36
N GLY A 148 13.32 13.05 11.01
CA GLY A 148 12.91 13.34 9.65
C GLY A 148 12.38 12.12 8.88
N ILE A 149 12.17 10.99 9.55
CA ILE A 149 11.61 9.75 8.99
C ILE A 149 10.09 9.90 8.91
N TRP A 150 9.50 9.56 7.77
CA TRP A 150 8.04 9.52 7.64
C TRP A 150 7.45 8.36 8.44
N LYS A 151 6.46 8.65 9.27
CA LYS A 151 5.76 7.70 10.14
C LYS A 151 4.24 7.88 10.00
N ILE A 152 3.51 6.78 10.13
CA ILE A 152 2.05 6.77 10.22
C ILE A 152 1.68 7.32 11.60
N ASP A 153 0.94 8.42 11.59
CA ASP A 153 0.43 9.09 12.79
C ASP A 153 -0.93 8.53 13.19
N GLU A 154 -1.81 8.32 12.20
CA GLU A 154 -3.16 7.84 12.44
C GLU A 154 -3.75 7.15 11.19
N ILE A 155 -4.57 6.12 11.40
CA ILE A 155 -5.51 5.60 10.40
C ILE A 155 -6.93 5.78 10.95
N SER A 156 -7.75 6.59 10.28
CA SER A 156 -9.08 6.95 10.77
C SER A 156 -10.17 6.82 9.71
N TYR A 157 -11.40 6.63 10.17
CA TYR A 157 -12.60 6.76 9.34
C TYR A 157 -12.98 8.23 9.25
N ILE A 158 -13.23 8.72 8.03
CA ILE A 158 -13.82 10.04 7.81
C ILE A 158 -15.33 9.85 7.78
N ASP A 159 -15.99 10.30 8.85
CA ASP A 159 -17.45 10.30 8.91
C ASP A 159 -18.02 11.25 7.83
N THR A 160 -18.64 10.66 6.82
CA THR A 160 -19.18 11.37 5.65
C THR A 160 -20.36 12.28 6.02
N GLU A 161 -21.00 12.11 7.19
CA GLU A 161 -22.09 12.99 7.64
C GLU A 161 -21.59 14.42 7.91
N SER A 162 -20.36 14.57 8.39
CA SER A 162 -19.76 15.88 8.67
C SER A 162 -19.43 16.67 7.40
N LYS A 163 -19.04 16.00 6.30
CA LYS A 163 -18.88 16.64 4.97
C LYS A 163 -20.22 17.13 4.39
N LYS A 164 -21.31 16.38 4.56
CA LYS A 164 -22.66 16.80 4.11
C LYS A 164 -23.15 18.05 4.84
N LEU A 165 -22.90 18.16 6.14
CA LEU A 165 -23.26 19.34 6.93
C LEU A 165 -22.52 20.59 6.46
N VAL A 166 -21.21 20.49 6.17
CA VAL A 166 -20.42 21.64 5.69
C VAL A 166 -20.86 22.08 4.29
N CYS A 167 -21.16 21.14 3.38
CA CYS A 167 -21.68 21.46 2.04
C CYS A 167 -23.12 22.05 2.09
N ASN A 168 -23.97 21.55 2.98
CA ASN A 168 -25.33 22.08 3.13
C ASN A 168 -25.33 23.49 3.74
N ILE A 169 -24.45 23.77 4.71
CA ILE A 169 -24.34 25.11 5.31
C ILE A 169 -23.80 26.12 4.30
N THR A 170 -22.79 25.76 3.51
CA THR A 170 -22.25 26.65 2.47
C THR A 170 -23.24 26.89 1.33
N SER A 171 -23.97 25.86 0.87
CA SER A 171 -25.07 26.01 -0.09
C SER A 171 -26.20 26.89 0.44
N PHE A 172 -26.57 26.74 1.72
CA PHE A 172 -27.66 27.51 2.32
C PHE A 172 -27.27 28.99 2.50
N LEU A 173 -26.03 29.27 2.90
CA LEU A 173 -25.52 30.65 3.04
C LEU A 173 -25.40 31.37 1.70
N LEU A 174 -25.00 30.68 0.63
CA LEU A 174 -24.96 31.24 -0.74
C LEU A 174 -26.37 31.55 -1.29
N SER A 175 -27.40 30.80 -0.88
CA SER A 175 -28.79 31.04 -1.28
C SER A 175 -29.49 32.17 -0.52
N LEU A 176 -28.93 32.62 0.62
CA LEU A 176 -29.47 33.73 1.41
C LEU A 176 -28.88 35.11 1.05
N GLN A 177 -27.88 35.15 0.16
CA GLN A 177 -27.22 36.38 -0.30
C GLN A 177 -27.66 36.82 -1.72
N LEU A 178 -28.71 36.22 -2.26
CA LEU A 178 -29.42 36.61 -3.50
C LEU A 178 -30.85 37.06 -3.16
#